data_AF-A0A6V7VDP5-F1
#
_entry.id   AF-A0A6V7VDP5-F1
#
_cell.length_a   1.000
_cell.length_b   1.000
_cell.length_c   1.000
_cell.angle_alpha   90.00
_cell.angle_beta   90.00
_cell.angle_gamma   90.00
#
_symmetry.space_group_name_H-M   'P 1'
#
loop_
_entity.id
_entity.type
_entity.pdbx_description
1 polymer ?
#
loop_
_entity_poly.entity_id
_entity_poly.type
_entity_poly.pdbx_seq_one_letter_code
_entity_poly.pdbx_strand_id
1 'polypeptide(L)'
;MKWKDGIKHSIPMFLTSDNAHINTVVCELVQNYKEEKDLYYMQLSKFPKNIEEMKIARYFFQLLFNCSFHLFGTRLVVINPKMIELLFDNIKMPLQIHSQKTQLYLYKEHYLTFTWNHLVSNQLNVEIYETFDVEENMDILFKILAYGGNKFSELHMNIQTQNFTI
;
A
#
# COMPACT_ATOMS: atom_id res chain seq x y z
N MET A 1 -14.65 13.57 17.85
CA MET A 1 -13.57 13.77 16.85
C MET A 1 -13.18 12.37 16.38
N LYS A 2 -13.37 12.06 15.08
CA LYS A 2 -13.27 10.69 14.54
C LYS A 2 -11.94 9.98 14.87
N TRP A 3 -10.86 10.74 15.08
CA TRP A 3 -9.56 10.20 15.50
C TRP A 3 -9.59 9.54 16.89
N LYS A 4 -10.30 10.14 17.85
CA LYS A 4 -10.47 9.54 19.19
C LYS A 4 -11.22 8.22 19.10
N ASP A 5 -12.20 8.14 18.21
CA ASP A 5 -12.96 6.92 17.98
C ASP A 5 -12.09 5.86 17.29
N GLY A 6 -11.26 6.23 16.31
CA GLY A 6 -10.30 5.31 15.68
C GLY A 6 -9.30 4.72 16.67
N ILE A 7 -8.76 5.55 17.56
CA ILE A 7 -7.88 5.11 18.66
C ILE A 7 -8.64 4.17 19.60
N LYS A 8 -9.86 4.55 20.03
CA LYS A 8 -10.67 3.74 20.96
C LYS A 8 -10.97 2.35 20.41
N HIS A 9 -11.22 2.24 19.11
CA HIS A 9 -11.50 0.96 18.43
C HIS A 9 -10.25 0.27 17.89
N SER A 10 -9.04 0.78 18.21
CA SER A 10 -7.77 0.21 17.75
C SER A 10 -7.74 -0.06 16.24
N ILE A 11 -8.17 0.90 15.43
CA ILE A 11 -8.11 0.75 13.97
C ILE A 11 -6.63 0.70 13.55
N PRO A 12 -6.18 -0.34 12.83
CA PRO A 12 -4.77 -0.46 12.48
C PRO A 12 -4.37 0.50 11.36
N MET A 13 -3.12 0.99 11.40
CA MET A 13 -2.49 1.78 10.33
C MET A 13 -2.31 0.97 9.05
N PHE A 14 -1.90 -0.28 9.21
CA PHE A 14 -1.64 -1.20 8.11
C PHE A 14 -2.39 -2.52 8.31
N LEU A 15 -2.89 -3.08 7.22
CA LEU A 15 -3.37 -4.45 7.18
C LEU A 15 -2.17 -5.36 6.89
N THR A 16 -2.03 -6.46 7.63
CA THR A 16 -0.89 -7.37 7.56
C THR A 16 -1.36 -8.78 7.23
N SER A 17 -0.57 -9.55 6.47
CA SER A 17 -0.72 -11.01 6.50
C SER A 17 -0.25 -11.55 7.85
N ASP A 18 -0.89 -12.60 8.37
CA ASP A 18 -0.80 -12.98 9.77
C ASP A 18 0.65 -13.24 10.23
N ASN A 19 0.94 -12.91 11.50
CA ASN A 19 2.22 -13.06 12.22
C ASN A 19 3.41 -12.18 11.76
N ALA A 20 3.26 -11.30 10.77
CA ALA A 20 4.31 -10.34 10.47
C ALA A 20 4.42 -9.29 11.60
N HIS A 21 5.50 -9.34 12.39
CA HIS A 21 5.87 -8.28 13.34
C HIS A 21 6.38 -7.00 12.65
N ILE A 22 6.48 -7.03 11.32
CA ILE A 22 7.04 -5.95 10.51
C ILE A 22 5.91 -5.02 10.09
N ASN A 23 5.85 -3.83 10.69
CA ASN A 23 4.89 -2.76 10.36
C ASN A 23 5.56 -1.65 9.53
N THR A 24 6.42 -2.01 8.58
CA THR A 24 7.26 -1.05 7.88
C THR A 24 6.80 -0.90 6.43
N VAL A 25 6.44 0.32 6.04
CA VAL A 25 6.28 0.70 4.63
C VAL A 25 7.59 1.29 4.12
N VAL A 26 8.05 0.84 2.96
CA VAL A 26 9.33 1.27 2.37
C VAL A 26 9.04 2.13 1.15
N CYS A 27 9.52 3.37 1.15
CA CYS A 27 9.39 4.27 0.01
C CYS A 27 10.78 4.68 -0.45
N GLU A 28 11.11 4.49 -1.71
CA GLU A 28 12.35 4.99 -2.29
C GLU A 28 12.05 6.26 -3.07
N LEU A 29 12.57 7.38 -2.58
CA LEU A 29 12.59 8.62 -3.33
C LEU A 29 13.90 8.64 -4.11
N VAL A 30 13.81 8.66 -5.44
CA VAL A 30 14.95 9.11 -6.25
C VAL A 30 14.78 10.61 -6.42
N GLN A 31 15.64 11.38 -5.76
CA GLN A 31 15.81 12.77 -6.15
C GLN A 31 16.66 12.79 -7.42
N ASN A 32 16.10 13.34 -8.49
CA ASN A 32 16.68 13.42 -9.84
C ASN A 32 18.05 14.13 -9.94
N TYR A 33 18.68 14.49 -8.83
CA TYR A 33 19.84 15.38 -8.84
C TYR A 33 21.20 14.70 -8.69
N LYS A 34 21.34 13.46 -8.18
CA LYS A 34 22.69 12.89 -7.90
C LYS A 34 22.89 11.35 -7.94
N GLU A 35 22.03 10.55 -8.57
CA GLU A 35 22.14 9.06 -8.57
C GLU A 35 22.10 8.37 -7.19
N GLU A 36 22.16 9.13 -6.09
CA GLU A 36 21.95 8.64 -4.74
C GLU A 36 20.46 8.34 -4.50
N LYS A 37 20.19 7.11 -4.05
CA LYS A 37 18.87 6.59 -3.73
C LYS A 37 18.64 6.73 -2.23
N ASP A 38 17.73 7.62 -1.85
CA ASP A 38 17.32 7.73 -0.44
C ASP A 38 16.14 6.79 -0.17
N LEU A 39 16.40 5.78 0.67
CA LEU A 39 15.38 4.88 1.16
C LEU A 39 14.73 5.46 2.42
N TYR A 40 13.44 5.76 2.32
CA TYR A 40 12.63 6.23 3.43
C TYR A 40 11.81 5.07 4.00
N TYR A 41 12.07 4.76 5.25
CA TYR A 41 11.30 3.77 6.00
C TYR A 41 10.28 4.49 6.86
N MET A 42 9.00 4.24 6.57
CA MET A 42 7.92 4.72 7.39
C MET A 42 7.63 3.68 8.48
N GLN A 43 8.10 3.97 9.68
CA GLN A 43 7.84 3.18 10.88
C GLN A 43 6.73 3.85 11.69
N LEU A 44 5.49 3.44 11.46
CA LEU A 44 4.34 3.87 12.25
C LEU A 44 3.92 2.76 13.22
N SER A 45 3.35 3.16 14.37
CA SER A 45 2.71 2.19 15.27
C SER A 45 1.58 1.48 14.53
N LYS A 46 1.49 0.15 14.68
CA LYS A 46 0.36 -0.63 14.11
C LYS A 46 -0.98 -0.07 14.58
N PHE A 47 -1.05 0.30 15.86
CA PHE A 47 -2.23 0.87 16.49
C PHE A 47 -1.85 2.20 17.13
N PRO A 48 -2.37 3.33 16.62
CA PRO A 48 -2.12 4.64 17.22
C PRO A 48 -2.71 4.70 18.63
N LYS A 49 -1.91 5.12 19.60
CA LYS A 49 -2.31 5.15 21.02
C LYS A 49 -2.87 6.51 21.46
N ASN A 50 -2.55 7.56 20.72
CA ASN A 50 -2.89 8.93 21.08
C ASN A 50 -2.99 9.83 19.84
N ILE A 51 -3.45 11.07 20.06
CA ILE A 51 -3.67 12.05 18.99
C ILE A 51 -2.35 12.50 18.34
N GLU A 52 -1.22 12.50 19.04
CA GLU A 52 0.07 12.87 18.45
C GLU A 52 0.54 11.81 17.45
N GLU A 53 0.39 10.51 17.76
CA GLU A 53 0.65 9.43 16.81
C GLU A 53 -0.25 9.53 15.56
N MET A 54 -1.51 9.95 15.73
CA MET A 54 -2.42 10.21 14.61
C MET A 54 -1.94 11.37 13.73
N LYS A 55 -1.44 12.47 14.32
CA LYS A 55 -0.88 13.60 13.57
C LYS A 55 0.36 13.20 12.79
N ILE A 56 1.26 12.42 13.41
CA ILE A 56 2.46 11.89 12.77
C ILE A 56 2.08 11.04 11.56
N ALA A 57 1.14 10.11 11.73
CA ALA A 57 0.66 9.28 10.62
C ALA A 57 0.01 10.10 9.50
N ARG A 58 -0.84 11.08 9.85
CA ARG A 58 -1.42 12.00 8.86
C ARG A 58 -0.34 12.71 8.06
N TYR A 59 0.67 13.27 8.73
CA TYR A 59 1.77 13.97 8.08
C TYR A 59 2.50 13.06 7.08
N PHE A 60 2.83 11.84 7.50
CA PHE A 60 3.50 10.87 6.63
C PHE A 60 2.64 10.45 5.43
N PHE A 61 1.36 10.15 5.64
CA PHE A 61 0.47 9.82 4.52
C PHE A 61 0.24 11.01 3.60
N GLN A 62 0.23 12.24 4.13
CA GLN A 62 0.15 13.43 3.33
C GLN A 62 1.39 13.59 2.42
N LEU A 63 2.58 13.18 2.88
CA LEU A 63 3.77 13.12 2.01
C LEU A 63 3.61 12.05 0.93
N LEU A 64 3.12 10.85 1.29
CA LEU A 64 2.90 9.78 0.31
C LEU A 64 1.94 10.17 -0.82
N PHE A 65 0.88 10.91 -0.50
CA PHE A 65 -0.13 11.29 -1.50
C PHE A 65 0.22 12.57 -2.30
N ASN A 66 1.17 13.38 -1.84
CA ASN A 66 1.56 14.63 -2.53
C ASN A 66 2.91 14.54 -3.24
N CYS A 67 3.62 13.42 -3.14
CA CYS A 67 4.90 13.20 -3.78
C CYS A 67 4.79 12.15 -4.90
N SER A 68 5.75 12.18 -5.82
CA SER A 68 5.98 11.10 -6.78
C SER A 68 7.26 10.38 -6.42
N PHE A 69 7.21 9.05 -6.39
CA PHE A 69 8.32 8.19 -6.00
C PHE A 69 8.93 7.50 -7.22
N HIS A 70 10.20 7.15 -7.17
CA HIS A 70 10.75 6.28 -8.20
C HIS A 70 10.33 4.84 -7.95
N LEU A 71 10.43 4.39 -6.70
CA LEU A 71 9.96 3.08 -6.29
C LEU A 71 9.08 3.20 -5.04
N PHE A 72 7.87 2.66 -5.14
CA PHE A 72 6.99 2.41 -4.00
C PHE A 72 6.93 0.91 -3.72
N GLY A 73 7.13 0.51 -2.46
CA GLY A 73 7.16 -0.91 -2.11
C GLY A 73 6.51 -1.16 -0.75
N THR A 74 5.72 -2.23 -0.68
CA THR A 74 5.16 -2.67 0.60
C THR A 74 5.48 -4.12 0.83
N ARG A 75 6.14 -4.44 1.94
CA ARG A 75 6.49 -5.81 2.31
C ARG A 75 5.58 -6.28 3.45
N LEU A 76 4.68 -7.21 3.14
CA LEU A 76 3.76 -7.84 4.12
C LEU A 76 2.77 -6.88 4.80
N VAL A 77 2.67 -5.63 4.31
CA VAL A 77 1.75 -4.61 4.83
C VAL A 77 1.03 -3.91 3.69
N VAL A 78 -0.19 -3.44 3.92
CA VAL A 78 -0.86 -2.46 3.04
C VAL A 78 -1.49 -1.37 3.90
N ILE A 79 -1.49 -0.13 3.42
CA ILE A 79 -2.14 0.98 4.14
C ILE A 79 -3.63 0.67 4.26
N ASN A 80 -4.18 0.76 5.48
CA ASN A 80 -5.58 0.51 5.74
C ASN A 80 -6.45 1.65 5.16
N PRO A 81 -7.35 1.38 4.17
CA PRO A 81 -8.21 2.42 3.60
C PRO A 81 -9.07 3.14 4.64
N LYS A 82 -9.56 2.41 5.65
CA LYS A 82 -10.33 3.01 6.77
C LYS A 82 -9.50 4.01 7.56
N MET A 83 -8.18 3.79 7.65
CA MET A 83 -7.27 4.74 8.29
C MET A 83 -7.07 5.98 7.41
N ILE A 84 -7.00 5.83 6.09
CA ILE A 84 -6.95 6.98 5.16
C ILE A 84 -8.19 7.85 5.33
N GLU A 85 -9.39 7.25 5.29
CA GLU A 85 -10.65 7.98 5.51
C GLU A 85 -10.64 8.75 6.83
N LEU A 86 -10.26 8.07 7.91
CA LEU A 86 -10.24 8.65 9.23
C LEU A 86 -9.20 9.77 9.37
N LEU A 87 -8.03 9.64 8.74
CA LEU A 87 -7.02 10.68 8.73
C LEU A 87 -7.41 11.86 7.84
N PHE A 88 -8.21 11.67 6.80
CA PHE A 88 -8.45 12.66 5.74
C PHE A 88 -9.93 12.96 5.40
N ASP A 89 -10.85 12.75 6.34
CA ASP A 89 -12.33 12.86 6.23
C ASP A 89 -12.96 14.03 5.42
N ASN A 90 -12.19 15.06 5.05
CA ASN A 90 -12.64 16.25 4.32
C ASN A 90 -11.96 16.46 2.95
N ILE A 91 -11.14 15.51 2.47
CA ILE A 91 -10.46 15.65 1.18
C ILE A 91 -11.36 15.10 0.08
N LYS A 92 -11.68 15.94 -0.91
CA LYS A 92 -12.49 15.59 -2.08
C LYS A 92 -11.69 14.97 -3.23
N MET A 93 -10.36 15.12 -3.21
CA MET A 93 -9.49 14.59 -4.26
C MET A 93 -9.12 13.13 -3.95
N PRO A 94 -8.97 12.28 -4.98
CA PRO A 94 -8.52 10.92 -4.76
C PRO A 94 -7.10 10.95 -4.18
N LEU A 95 -6.93 10.40 -2.97
CA LEU A 95 -5.63 10.23 -2.35
C LEU A 95 -4.93 9.05 -3.01
N GLN A 96 -3.98 9.36 -3.89
CA GLN A 96 -3.25 8.39 -4.70
C GLN A 96 -1.75 8.53 -4.47
N ILE A 97 -1.08 7.38 -4.40
CA ILE A 97 0.37 7.28 -4.39
C ILE A 97 0.82 7.21 -5.84
N HIS A 98 1.72 8.11 -6.22
CA HIS A 98 2.30 8.16 -7.55
C HIS A 98 3.72 7.60 -7.54
N SER A 99 4.00 6.63 -8.40
CA SER A 99 5.37 6.11 -8.54
C SER A 99 5.77 5.80 -9.98
N GLN A 100 7.07 5.71 -10.26
CA GLN A 100 7.52 5.16 -11.55
C GLN A 100 7.45 3.63 -11.53
N LYS A 101 7.87 3.00 -10.43
CA LYS A 101 7.83 1.57 -10.21
C LYS A 101 7.12 1.27 -8.91
N THR A 102 6.27 0.25 -8.91
CA THR A 102 5.70 -0.32 -7.69
C THR A 102 6.08 -1.78 -7.59
N GLN A 103 6.43 -2.22 -6.39
CA GLN A 103 6.64 -3.62 -6.03
C GLN A 103 5.70 -4.01 -4.89
N LEU A 104 4.76 -4.91 -5.17
CA LEU A 104 3.82 -5.42 -4.19
C LEU A 104 4.02 -6.91 -3.96
N TYR A 105 4.02 -7.29 -2.69
CA TYR A 105 4.08 -8.67 -2.24
C TYR A 105 2.72 -9.03 -1.64
N LEU A 106 1.91 -9.78 -2.39
CA LEU A 106 0.51 -10.06 -2.09
C LEU A 106 0.35 -11.39 -1.37
N TYR A 107 -0.15 -11.31 -0.14
CA TYR A 107 -0.49 -12.46 0.68
C TYR A 107 -1.99 -12.57 0.95
N LYS A 108 -2.73 -11.47 0.76
CA LYS A 108 -4.17 -11.36 1.04
C LYS A 108 -4.86 -10.40 0.07
N GLU A 109 -6.17 -10.55 -0.06
CA GLU A 109 -7.10 -9.82 -0.94
C GLU A 109 -7.04 -8.27 -0.87
N HIS A 110 -6.89 -7.71 0.33
CA HIS A 110 -7.06 -6.28 0.58
C HIS A 110 -6.00 -5.42 -0.12
N TYR A 111 -4.90 -6.04 -0.55
CA TYR A 111 -3.84 -5.37 -1.28
C TYR A 111 -4.26 -4.98 -2.69
N LEU A 112 -5.03 -5.83 -3.39
CA LEU A 112 -5.48 -5.50 -4.74
C LEU A 112 -6.51 -4.36 -4.72
N THR A 113 -7.39 -4.36 -3.72
CA THR A 113 -8.36 -3.27 -3.52
C THR A 113 -7.65 -1.95 -3.26
N PHE A 114 -6.63 -1.94 -2.39
CA PHE A 114 -5.80 -0.76 -2.17
C PHE A 114 -5.09 -0.31 -3.44
N THR A 115 -4.44 -1.24 -4.14
CA THR A 115 -3.70 -0.98 -5.39
C THR A 115 -4.59 -0.32 -6.42
N TRP A 116 -5.79 -0.86 -6.63
CA TRP A 116 -6.73 -0.31 -7.58
C TRP A 116 -7.18 1.11 -7.20
N ASN A 117 -7.46 1.38 -5.92
CA ASN A 117 -8.07 2.65 -5.51
C ASN A 117 -7.05 3.77 -5.23
N HIS A 118 -5.85 3.42 -4.78
CA HIS A 118 -4.89 4.38 -4.20
C HIS A 118 -3.52 4.39 -4.87
N LEU A 119 -3.30 3.63 -5.95
CA LEU A 119 -2.00 3.59 -6.64
C LEU A 119 -2.11 4.01 -8.10
N VAL A 120 -1.16 4.84 -8.54
CA VAL A 120 -0.88 5.15 -9.93
C VAL A 120 0.61 4.95 -10.15
N SER A 121 1.01 4.05 -11.04
CA SER A 121 2.42 3.74 -11.25
C SER A 121 2.73 3.40 -12.69
N ASN A 122 3.85 3.85 -13.26
CA ASN A 122 4.15 3.45 -14.65
C ASN A 122 4.36 1.94 -14.79
N GLN A 123 5.11 1.34 -13.86
CA GLN A 123 5.34 -0.10 -13.79
C GLN A 123 4.76 -0.65 -12.49
N LEU A 124 3.96 -1.71 -12.57
CA LEU A 124 3.45 -2.45 -11.43
C LEU A 124 4.00 -3.88 -11.47
N ASN A 125 4.79 -4.25 -10.47
CA ASN A 125 5.27 -5.60 -10.25
C ASN A 125 4.53 -6.18 -9.04
N VAL A 126 3.87 -7.32 -9.26
CA VAL A 126 3.08 -8.01 -8.25
C VAL A 126 3.62 -9.42 -8.07
N GLU A 127 4.06 -9.75 -6.87
CA GLU A 127 4.40 -11.11 -6.47
C GLU A 127 3.25 -11.65 -5.60
N ILE A 128 2.56 -12.67 -6.10
CA ILE A 128 1.43 -13.32 -5.42
C ILE A 128 1.93 -14.62 -4.80
N TYR A 129 1.70 -14.77 -3.49
CA TYR A 129 2.05 -15.97 -2.74
C TYR A 129 0.83 -16.88 -2.53
N GLU A 130 1.07 -18.19 -2.32
CA GLU A 130 0.05 -19.26 -2.24
C GLU A 130 -1.14 -19.01 -1.31
N THR A 131 -0.99 -18.19 -0.27
CA THR A 131 -2.10 -17.89 0.64
C THR A 131 -3.14 -16.95 0.02
N PHE A 132 -2.92 -16.51 -1.22
CA PHE A 132 -3.80 -15.61 -1.94
C PHE A 132 -4.91 -16.39 -2.66
N ASP A 133 -6.16 -16.19 -2.23
CA ASP A 133 -7.33 -16.73 -2.93
C ASP A 133 -7.55 -15.96 -4.23
N VAL A 134 -7.19 -16.58 -5.35
CA VAL A 134 -7.34 -16.01 -6.69
C VAL A 134 -8.81 -15.92 -7.09
N GLU A 135 -9.65 -16.88 -6.69
CA GLU A 135 -11.07 -16.92 -7.08
C GLU A 135 -11.83 -15.76 -6.45
N GLU A 136 -11.64 -15.52 -5.14
CA GLU A 136 -12.27 -14.41 -4.44
C GLU A 136 -11.83 -13.03 -4.96
N ASN A 137 -10.66 -12.96 -5.60
CA ASN A 137 -10.06 -11.71 -6.08
C ASN A 137 -10.06 -11.56 -7.61
N MET A 138 -10.70 -12.49 -8.31
CA MET A 138 -10.63 -12.57 -9.76
C MET A 138 -11.14 -11.29 -10.42
N ASP A 139 -12.23 -10.72 -9.91
CA ASP A 139 -12.83 -9.49 -10.42
C ASP A 139 -11.87 -8.31 -10.40
N ILE A 140 -11.11 -8.14 -9.32
CA ILE A 140 -10.19 -7.02 -9.19
C ILE A 140 -8.88 -7.24 -9.96
N LEU A 141 -8.42 -8.50 -10.03
CA LEU A 141 -7.33 -8.89 -10.92
C LEU A 141 -7.69 -8.60 -12.38
N PHE A 142 -8.89 -9.00 -12.82
CA PHE A 142 -9.38 -8.69 -14.16
C PHE A 142 -9.48 -7.18 -14.40
N LYS A 143 -9.93 -6.40 -13.41
CA LYS A 143 -9.95 -4.94 -13.54
C LYS A 143 -8.56 -4.36 -13.75
N ILE A 144 -7.57 -4.83 -12.99
CA ILE A 144 -6.17 -4.39 -13.14
C ILE A 144 -5.62 -4.81 -14.49
N LEU A 145 -5.89 -6.04 -14.95
CA LEU A 145 -5.42 -6.55 -16.23
C LEU A 145 -6.06 -5.83 -17.44
N ALA A 146 -7.39 -5.67 -17.42
CA ALA A 146 -8.15 -5.18 -18.56
C ALA A 146 -8.19 -3.64 -18.63
N TYR A 147 -8.19 -2.96 -17.49
CA TYR A 147 -8.37 -1.51 -17.40
C TYR A 147 -7.20 -0.80 -16.70
N GLY A 148 -6.22 -1.54 -16.21
CA GLY A 148 -5.04 -0.98 -15.56
C GLY A 148 -4.18 -0.15 -16.47
N GLY A 149 -4.31 -0.26 -17.80
CA GLY A 149 -3.53 0.54 -18.78
C GLY A 149 -3.59 2.06 -18.57
N ASN A 150 -4.65 2.57 -17.96
CA ASN A 150 -4.78 4.00 -17.61
C ASN A 150 -4.03 4.40 -16.32
N LYS A 151 -3.59 3.41 -15.53
CA LYS A 151 -2.91 3.56 -14.23
C LYS A 151 -1.50 2.96 -14.23
N PHE A 152 -1.25 1.99 -15.11
CA PHE A 152 -0.04 1.18 -15.24
C PHE A 152 0.27 0.97 -16.71
N SER A 153 1.42 1.50 -17.15
CA SER A 153 1.94 1.29 -18.51
C SER A 153 2.50 -0.12 -18.70
N GLU A 154 3.06 -0.68 -17.64
CA GLU A 154 3.65 -2.02 -17.60
C GLU A 154 3.15 -2.78 -16.37
N LEU A 155 2.74 -4.03 -16.56
CA LEU A 155 2.26 -4.91 -15.50
C LEU A 155 2.98 -6.25 -15.57
N HIS A 156 3.64 -6.61 -14.48
CA HIS A 156 4.23 -7.93 -14.30
C HIS A 156 3.59 -8.59 -13.08
N MET A 157 3.05 -9.78 -13.29
CA MET A 157 2.51 -10.59 -12.20
C MET A 157 3.25 -11.92 -12.17
N ASN A 158 3.78 -12.25 -11.00
CA ASN A 158 4.42 -13.52 -10.73
C ASN A 158 3.60 -14.24 -9.66
N ILE A 159 3.10 -15.42 -9.98
CA ILE A 159 2.36 -16.27 -9.05
C ILE A 159 3.31 -17.37 -8.61
N GLN A 160 3.70 -17.36 -7.34
CA GLN A 160 4.48 -18.43 -6.75
C GLN A 160 3.53 -19.54 -6.32
N THR A 161 3.65 -20.71 -6.95
CA THR A 161 3.00 -21.94 -6.53
C THR A 161 4.07 -22.91 -6.02
N GLN A 162 4.05 -23.32 -4.75
CA GLN A 162 4.80 -24.49 -4.30
C GLN A 162 4.23 -25.70 -5.04
N ASN A 163 5.11 -26.38 -5.77
CA ASN A 163 4.83 -27.73 -6.23
C ASN A 163 4.65 -28.60 -4.98
N PHE A 164 3.41 -28.97 -4.68
CA PHE A 164 3.16 -30.10 -3.78
C PHE A 164 3.67 -31.36 -4.48
N THR A 165 4.84 -31.84 -4.08
CA THR A 165 5.24 -33.21 -4.37
C THR A 165 4.33 -34.10 -3.52
N ILE A 166 3.35 -34.75 -4.17
CA ILE A 166 2.49 -35.77 -3.57
C ILE A 166 3.33 -37.00 -3.23
#